data_AF-A0A2E4LAR2-F1
#
_entry.id   AF-A0A2E4LAR2-F1
#
_cell.length_a   1.000
_cell.length_b   1.000
_cell.length_c   1.000
_cell.angle_alpha   90.00
_cell.angle_beta   90.00
_cell.angle_gamma   90.00
#
_symmetry.space_group_name_H-M   'P 1'
#
loop_
_entity.id
_entity.type
_entity.pdbx_description
1 polymer ?
#
loop_
_entity_poly.entity_id
_entity_poly.type
_entity_poly.pdbx_seq_one_letter_code
_entity_poly.pdbx_strand_id
1 'polypeptide(L)'
;MNALRLICVLTLVLSYESLAQTCPTAANLRTSSFTIDGKCTITSTTVNQGDLSAGVSLLTIPEGDTLIINGNFNIYDDVDILGVLIVNGNVTTASGLISPSNVYVGENGHFIVSGNYTNGDGVFPIALTGRGNTTIDGDIEVGGTYTNNSGSTTTVSDTGTLQSGTFNDNGGTINIAGGSASDCETGCCGSTCSTLPVILVDYCVKENNGNARLSWSTSTEWENDYFEVLKMNSDESAFKVIGRVAGQGSTNELTSYEFTDHSFNQDCYYQVKQVDYDGQFELFKPLVLIKTNQVSDIEIYPNPTYGNIYLVGSGFSTVKIHDISGRIISQSNLAIGETAETFINRSLEGKTGQFFIVLINEDQQVTKRIEKK
;
A
#
# COMPACT_ATOMS: atom_id res chain seq x y z
N MET A 1 -42.02 -44.73 56.98
CA MET A 1 -42.47 -43.42 57.51
C MET A 1 -41.38 -42.41 57.24
N ASN A 2 -41.79 -41.29 56.65
CA ASN A 2 -40.98 -40.20 56.14
C ASN A 2 -40.02 -39.59 57.18
N ALA A 3 -38.83 -39.22 56.73
CA ALA A 3 -38.08 -38.12 57.32
C ALA A 3 -37.29 -37.40 56.22
N LEU A 4 -37.78 -36.22 55.83
CA LEU A 4 -37.01 -35.17 55.18
C LEU A 4 -35.76 -34.88 56.00
N ARG A 5 -34.58 -34.87 55.36
CA ARG A 5 -33.50 -33.95 55.70
C ARG A 5 -32.86 -33.43 54.42
N LEU A 6 -32.96 -32.11 54.24
CA LEU A 6 -32.17 -31.30 53.33
C LEU A 6 -30.69 -31.69 53.45
N ILE A 7 -30.08 -32.11 52.34
CA ILE A 7 -28.64 -32.03 52.13
C ILE A 7 -28.45 -31.22 50.85
N CYS A 8 -27.81 -30.07 51.02
CA CYS A 8 -27.30 -29.18 49.99
C CYS A 8 -26.43 -29.99 49.03
N VAL A 9 -26.94 -30.29 47.83
CA VAL A 9 -26.11 -30.83 46.76
C VAL A 9 -25.40 -29.63 46.14
N LEU A 10 -24.15 -29.48 46.57
CA LEU A 10 -23.12 -28.62 46.00
C LEU A 10 -23.16 -28.77 44.47
N THR A 11 -23.66 -27.76 43.78
CA THR A 11 -23.58 -27.65 42.32
C THR A 11 -22.11 -27.48 41.95
N LEU A 12 -21.45 -28.58 41.65
CA LEU A 12 -20.18 -28.59 40.93
C LEU A 12 -20.51 -28.39 39.45
N VAL A 13 -21.03 -27.21 39.11
CA VAL A 13 -20.91 -26.71 37.74
C VAL A 13 -19.50 -26.16 37.68
N LEU A 14 -18.61 -26.98 37.13
CA LEU A 14 -17.32 -26.53 36.62
C LEU A 14 -17.58 -25.21 35.90
N SER A 15 -17.07 -24.12 36.47
CA SER A 15 -16.99 -22.84 35.79
C SER A 15 -16.26 -23.12 34.48
N TYR A 16 -17.02 -23.16 33.39
CA TYR A 16 -16.48 -22.98 32.05
C TYR A 16 -16.06 -21.50 32.02
N GLU A 17 -14.91 -21.21 32.60
CA GLU A 17 -14.14 -20.05 32.18
C GLU A 17 -13.83 -20.32 30.72
N SER A 18 -14.66 -19.79 29.82
CA SER A 18 -14.36 -19.78 28.40
C SER A 18 -13.01 -19.08 28.28
N LEU A 19 -11.97 -19.85 27.95
CA LEU A 19 -10.67 -19.33 27.58
C LEU A 19 -10.94 -18.29 26.48
N ALA A 20 -10.84 -17.01 26.82
CA ALA A 20 -10.93 -15.93 25.84
C ALA A 20 -9.73 -16.10 24.92
N GLN A 21 -9.94 -16.75 23.79
CA GLN A 21 -8.87 -17.03 22.85
C GLN A 21 -8.54 -15.71 22.14
N THR A 22 -7.39 -15.15 22.51
CA THR A 22 -6.91 -13.86 22.01
C THR A 22 -6.70 -13.90 20.50
N CYS A 23 -6.90 -12.76 19.85
CA CYS A 23 -6.55 -12.54 18.45
C CYS A 23 -5.22 -13.18 18.01
N PRO A 24 -5.11 -13.53 16.72
CA PRO A 24 -3.82 -13.89 16.16
C PRO A 24 -2.82 -12.76 16.45
N THR A 25 -1.72 -13.09 17.12
CA THR A 25 -0.55 -12.20 17.26
C THR A 25 0.61 -12.83 16.50
N ALA A 26 1.63 -12.06 16.14
CA ALA A 26 2.84 -12.57 15.47
C ALA A 26 3.52 -13.76 16.22
N ALA A 27 3.22 -13.95 17.51
CA ALA A 27 3.73 -15.06 18.32
C ALA A 27 2.90 -16.37 18.23
N ASN A 28 1.62 -16.31 17.89
CA ASN A 28 0.69 -17.44 18.02
C ASN A 28 0.46 -18.26 16.74
N LEU A 29 1.07 -17.87 15.61
CA LEU A 29 0.80 -18.47 14.31
C LEU A 29 1.99 -19.28 13.82
N ARG A 30 2.23 -20.41 14.48
CA ARG A 30 3.19 -21.40 14.00
C ARG A 30 2.49 -22.74 13.79
N THR A 31 2.21 -23.01 12.52
CA THR A 31 2.06 -24.34 11.87
C THR A 31 0.75 -25.12 11.97
N SER A 32 -0.37 -24.55 12.45
CA SER A 32 -1.68 -25.22 12.35
C SER A 32 -2.83 -24.24 12.14
N SER A 33 -3.90 -24.74 11.53
CA SER A 33 -5.19 -24.05 11.39
C SER A 33 -5.63 -23.38 12.69
N PHE A 34 -6.01 -22.11 12.65
CA PHE A 34 -6.40 -21.32 13.82
C PHE A 34 -7.87 -20.89 13.73
N THR A 35 -8.61 -20.97 14.85
CA THR A 35 -9.98 -20.48 14.94
C THR A 35 -10.06 -19.29 15.89
N ILE A 36 -10.73 -18.22 15.46
CA ILE A 36 -11.03 -17.05 16.28
C ILE A 36 -12.41 -17.26 16.92
N ASP A 37 -12.45 -17.49 18.22
CA ASP A 37 -13.68 -17.64 19.01
C ASP A 37 -13.87 -16.40 19.91
N GLY A 38 -14.32 -15.29 19.31
CA GLY A 38 -14.56 -14.02 20.01
C GLY A 38 -14.23 -12.79 19.17
N LYS A 39 -14.66 -11.60 19.63
CA LYS A 39 -14.34 -10.35 18.93
C LYS A 39 -12.83 -10.19 18.84
N CYS A 40 -12.34 -9.95 17.64
CA CYS A 40 -10.92 -9.83 17.39
C CYS A 40 -10.57 -8.58 16.60
N THR A 41 -9.60 -7.81 17.08
CA THR A 41 -9.00 -6.70 16.34
C THR A 41 -7.51 -6.95 16.16
N ILE A 42 -7.06 -6.96 14.91
CA ILE A 42 -5.64 -7.02 14.57
C ILE A 42 -5.01 -5.66 14.93
N THR A 43 -3.81 -5.67 15.52
CA THR A 43 -3.16 -4.45 16.05
C THR A 43 -1.74 -4.23 15.53
N SER A 44 -1.33 -5.01 14.52
CA SER A 44 -0.08 -4.86 13.75
C SER A 44 -0.06 -5.85 12.58
N THR A 45 0.95 -5.78 11.71
CA THR A 45 1.20 -6.81 10.69
C THR A 45 1.29 -8.20 11.32
N THR A 46 0.31 -9.04 11.00
CA THR A 46 0.15 -10.38 11.56
C THR A 46 0.12 -11.40 10.43
N VAL A 47 0.92 -12.47 10.54
CA VAL A 47 1.03 -13.50 9.50
C VAL A 47 0.59 -14.85 10.05
N ASN A 48 -0.51 -15.39 9.53
CA ASN A 48 -0.94 -16.76 9.74
C ASN A 48 -0.27 -17.69 8.73
N GLN A 49 0.35 -18.77 9.19
CA GLN A 49 1.10 -19.71 8.34
C GLN A 49 0.26 -20.91 7.86
N GLY A 50 -1.05 -20.89 8.09
CA GLY A 50 -1.97 -21.95 7.66
C GLY A 50 -3.39 -21.43 7.57
N ASP A 51 -4.37 -22.33 7.64
CA ASP A 51 -5.78 -21.95 7.53
C ASP A 51 -6.21 -21.08 8.72
N LEU A 52 -7.12 -20.14 8.47
CA LEU A 52 -7.78 -19.34 9.49
C LEU A 52 -9.27 -19.63 9.43
N SER A 53 -9.93 -19.70 10.59
CA SER A 53 -11.38 -19.73 10.70
C SER A 53 -11.82 -18.58 11.59
N ALA A 54 -12.58 -17.63 11.06
CA ALA A 54 -13.25 -16.63 11.87
C ALA A 54 -14.57 -17.24 12.38
N GLY A 55 -14.60 -17.65 13.65
CA GLY A 55 -15.78 -18.22 14.31
C GLY A 55 -16.86 -17.17 14.58
N VAL A 56 -17.75 -17.44 15.54
CA VAL A 56 -19.01 -16.68 15.83
C VAL A 56 -18.81 -15.27 16.42
N SER A 57 -17.84 -14.50 15.95
CA SER A 57 -17.65 -13.10 16.37
C SER A 57 -16.85 -12.27 15.37
N LEU A 58 -17.11 -10.96 15.37
CA LEU A 58 -16.48 -9.96 14.51
C LEU A 58 -14.94 -9.98 14.54
N LEU A 59 -14.33 -10.16 13.37
CA LEU A 59 -12.91 -9.88 13.12
C LEU A 59 -12.76 -8.50 12.48
N THR A 60 -11.91 -7.65 13.01
CA THR A 60 -11.61 -6.31 12.48
C THR A 60 -10.13 -6.16 12.17
N ILE A 61 -9.81 -5.63 10.99
CA ILE A 61 -8.48 -5.23 10.56
C ILE A 61 -8.50 -3.69 10.42
N PRO A 62 -7.98 -2.93 11.39
CA PRO A 62 -7.97 -1.47 11.36
C PRO A 62 -7.12 -0.88 10.23
N GLU A 63 -7.34 0.39 9.92
CA GLU A 63 -6.49 1.15 8.99
C GLU A 63 -5.03 1.17 9.47
N GLY A 64 -4.09 0.92 8.54
CA GLY A 64 -2.66 0.83 8.84
C GLY A 64 -2.19 -0.55 9.31
N ASP A 65 -3.10 -1.47 9.63
CA ASP A 65 -2.78 -2.84 10.01
C ASP A 65 -2.93 -3.82 8.84
N THR A 66 -2.26 -4.97 8.95
CA THR A 66 -2.25 -5.99 7.90
C THR A 66 -2.40 -7.38 8.50
N LEU A 67 -3.31 -8.19 7.95
CA LEU A 67 -3.40 -9.61 8.21
C LEU A 67 -3.06 -10.39 6.93
N ILE A 68 -2.07 -11.28 7.03
CA ILE A 68 -1.69 -12.18 5.93
C ILE A 68 -2.04 -13.61 6.36
N ILE A 69 -2.72 -14.36 5.51
CA ILE A 69 -3.11 -15.75 5.73
C ILE A 69 -2.48 -16.60 4.64
N ASN A 70 -1.46 -17.40 4.98
CA ASN A 70 -0.82 -18.36 4.08
C ASN A 70 -1.56 -19.70 4.07
N GLY A 71 -2.85 -19.66 3.74
CA GLY A 71 -3.77 -20.80 3.77
C GLY A 71 -5.19 -20.36 3.44
N ASN A 72 -6.16 -21.25 3.65
CA ASN A 72 -7.56 -20.93 3.41
C ASN A 72 -8.14 -20.10 4.55
N PHE A 73 -9.10 -19.22 4.25
CA PHE A 73 -9.83 -18.46 5.24
C PHE A 73 -11.31 -18.83 5.23
N ASN A 74 -11.76 -19.52 6.28
CA ASN A 74 -13.16 -19.86 6.48
C ASN A 74 -13.82 -18.80 7.38
N ILE A 75 -14.90 -18.21 6.91
CA ILE A 75 -15.58 -17.11 7.60
C ILE A 75 -16.96 -17.59 8.03
N TYR A 76 -17.21 -17.62 9.33
CA TYR A 76 -18.48 -18.01 9.94
C TYR A 76 -19.22 -16.84 10.61
N ASP A 77 -18.58 -15.67 10.71
CA ASP A 77 -19.18 -14.42 11.19
C ASP A 77 -18.59 -13.15 10.50
N ASP A 78 -19.08 -11.95 10.85
CA ASP A 78 -18.66 -10.68 10.25
C ASP A 78 -17.13 -10.47 10.23
N VAL A 79 -16.62 -9.91 9.14
CA VAL A 79 -15.21 -9.48 8.99
C VAL A 79 -15.16 -8.05 8.45
N ASP A 80 -14.60 -7.13 9.24
CA ASP A 80 -14.37 -5.73 8.87
C ASP A 80 -12.91 -5.50 8.44
N ILE A 81 -12.72 -5.05 7.19
CA ILE A 81 -11.42 -4.81 6.58
C ILE A 81 -11.28 -3.30 6.29
N LEU A 82 -10.61 -2.58 7.19
CA LEU A 82 -10.29 -1.15 7.05
C LEU A 82 -8.81 -0.92 6.68
N GLY A 83 -7.95 -1.90 6.96
CA GLY A 83 -6.54 -1.97 6.53
C GLY A 83 -6.34 -2.95 5.38
N VAL A 84 -5.42 -3.89 5.52
CA VAL A 84 -5.09 -4.87 4.46
C VAL A 84 -5.32 -6.31 4.93
N LEU A 85 -6.11 -7.07 4.19
CA LEU A 85 -6.23 -8.53 4.31
C LEU A 85 -5.69 -9.21 3.07
N ILE A 86 -4.72 -10.11 3.23
CA ILE A 86 -4.17 -10.94 2.17
C ILE A 86 -4.41 -12.40 2.51
N VAL A 87 -5.04 -13.15 1.60
CA VAL A 87 -5.28 -14.60 1.72
C VAL A 87 -4.60 -15.31 0.55
N ASN A 88 -3.49 -15.98 0.83
CA ASN A 88 -2.75 -16.79 -0.14
C ASN A 88 -3.37 -18.21 -0.22
N GLY A 89 -4.68 -18.27 -0.45
CA GLY A 89 -5.49 -19.48 -0.45
C GLY A 89 -6.94 -19.16 -0.79
N ASN A 90 -7.85 -20.11 -0.57
CA ASN A 90 -9.28 -19.90 -0.84
C ASN A 90 -9.96 -19.21 0.34
N VAL A 91 -10.96 -18.38 0.05
CA VAL A 91 -11.87 -17.83 1.04
C VAL A 91 -13.22 -18.54 0.91
N THR A 92 -13.75 -19.02 2.03
CA THR A 92 -15.08 -19.62 2.06
C THR A 92 -15.90 -19.00 3.16
N THR A 93 -17.02 -18.35 2.81
CA THR A 93 -18.01 -17.93 3.80
C THR A 93 -19.02 -19.06 4.01
N ALA A 94 -19.17 -19.50 5.26
CA ALA A 94 -20.04 -20.60 5.65
C ALA A 94 -21.10 -20.14 6.67
N SER A 95 -22.26 -20.79 6.68
CA SER A 95 -23.41 -20.37 7.49
C SER A 95 -23.18 -20.55 9.00
N GLY A 96 -23.14 -19.44 9.74
CA GLY A 96 -23.48 -19.39 11.16
C GLY A 96 -25.00 -19.27 11.36
N LEU A 97 -25.57 -19.95 12.35
CA LEU A 97 -27.03 -20.11 12.54
C LEU A 97 -27.80 -18.84 13.01
N ILE A 98 -27.19 -17.66 13.19
CA ILE A 98 -27.80 -16.60 14.03
C ILE A 98 -27.73 -15.11 13.59
N SER A 99 -27.09 -14.71 12.49
CA SER A 99 -27.16 -13.31 11.98
C SER A 99 -26.55 -13.19 10.56
N PRO A 100 -26.88 -12.16 9.76
CA PRO A 100 -26.24 -11.96 8.46
C PRO A 100 -24.78 -11.55 8.67
N SER A 101 -23.87 -12.48 8.42
CA SER A 101 -22.43 -12.26 8.46
C SER A 101 -21.96 -11.68 7.13
N ASN A 102 -21.21 -10.58 7.15
CA ASN A 102 -20.74 -9.84 5.98
C ASN A 102 -19.22 -9.74 6.01
N VAL A 103 -18.61 -9.85 4.82
CA VAL A 103 -17.26 -9.36 4.61
C VAL A 103 -17.37 -7.91 4.17
N TYR A 104 -16.99 -7.01 5.07
CA TYR A 104 -17.02 -5.58 4.86
C TYR A 104 -15.63 -5.06 4.51
N VAL A 105 -15.52 -4.33 3.40
CA VAL A 105 -14.29 -3.62 3.04
C VAL A 105 -14.59 -2.13 3.03
N GLY A 106 -13.91 -1.40 3.92
CA GLY A 106 -14.08 0.05 4.06
C GLY A 106 -13.29 0.85 3.03
N GLU A 107 -13.40 2.19 3.09
CA GLU A 107 -12.85 3.12 2.08
C GLU A 107 -11.35 2.95 1.78
N ASN A 108 -10.54 2.64 2.79
CA ASN A 108 -9.09 2.39 2.65
C ASN A 108 -8.74 0.89 2.78
N GLY A 109 -9.77 0.04 2.81
CA GLY A 109 -9.63 -1.40 2.94
C GLY A 109 -9.16 -2.04 1.64
N HIS A 110 -8.22 -2.97 1.77
CA HIS A 110 -7.75 -3.83 0.69
C HIS A 110 -7.97 -5.29 1.06
N PHE A 111 -8.71 -6.01 0.23
CA PHE A 111 -8.92 -7.44 0.39
C PHE A 111 -8.39 -8.18 -0.83
N ILE A 112 -7.34 -9.00 -0.63
CA ILE A 112 -6.63 -9.70 -1.69
C ILE A 112 -6.74 -11.20 -1.45
N VAL A 113 -7.19 -11.95 -2.45
CA VAL A 113 -7.33 -13.41 -2.40
C VAL A 113 -6.64 -14.02 -3.61
N SER A 114 -5.62 -14.85 -3.39
CA SER A 114 -4.91 -15.53 -4.48
C SER A 114 -5.59 -16.82 -4.96
N GLY A 115 -6.66 -17.24 -4.29
CA GLY A 115 -7.50 -18.39 -4.66
C GLY A 115 -8.93 -17.98 -4.99
N ASN A 116 -9.86 -18.93 -4.82
CA ASN A 116 -11.28 -18.69 -5.04
C ASN A 116 -11.93 -18.05 -3.83
N TYR A 117 -12.93 -17.21 -4.08
CA TYR A 117 -13.91 -16.79 -3.09
C TYR A 117 -15.21 -17.53 -3.34
N THR A 118 -15.62 -18.36 -2.38
CA THR A 118 -16.89 -19.07 -2.44
C THR A 118 -17.74 -18.64 -1.27
N ASN A 119 -18.91 -18.08 -1.56
CA ASN A 119 -19.97 -18.01 -0.58
C ASN A 119 -20.83 -19.27 -0.70
N GLY A 120 -20.85 -20.11 0.34
CA GLY A 120 -21.64 -21.34 0.36
C GLY A 120 -23.16 -21.09 0.27
N ASP A 121 -23.99 -22.12 0.51
CA ASP A 121 -25.46 -22.14 0.36
C ASP A 121 -26.26 -21.06 1.16
N GLY A 122 -25.59 -20.11 1.82
CA GLY A 122 -26.20 -18.99 2.51
C GLY A 122 -26.13 -17.68 1.71
N VAL A 123 -27.16 -16.85 1.87
CA VAL A 123 -27.30 -15.54 1.23
C VAL A 123 -26.41 -14.51 1.93
N PHE A 124 -25.09 -14.50 1.65
CA PHE A 124 -24.13 -13.60 2.30
C PHE A 124 -23.35 -12.75 1.27
N PRO A 125 -23.59 -11.43 1.19
CA PRO A 125 -22.85 -10.55 0.28
C PRO A 125 -21.42 -10.27 0.78
N ILE A 126 -20.47 -10.12 -0.14
CA ILE A 126 -19.40 -9.12 0.08
C ILE A 126 -20.09 -7.77 0.02
N ALA A 127 -19.99 -6.97 1.08
CA ALA A 127 -20.61 -5.66 1.18
C ALA A 127 -19.51 -4.60 1.19
N LEU A 128 -19.24 -4.03 0.02
CA LEU A 128 -18.29 -2.92 -0.11
C LEU A 128 -19.02 -1.61 0.21
N THR A 129 -18.43 -0.75 1.03
CA THR A 129 -18.93 0.62 1.20
C THR A 129 -17.76 1.62 1.23
N GLY A 130 -17.92 2.74 0.53
CA GLY A 130 -16.83 3.69 0.26
C GLY A 130 -16.01 3.31 -0.99
N ARG A 131 -14.73 3.70 -1.03
CA ARG A 131 -13.76 3.42 -2.13
C ARG A 131 -12.88 2.18 -1.88
N GLY A 132 -13.40 1.19 -1.16
CA GLY A 132 -12.67 -0.04 -0.84
C GLY A 132 -12.32 -0.87 -2.09
N ASN A 133 -11.29 -1.70 -1.99
CA ASN A 133 -10.81 -2.52 -3.10
C ASN A 133 -10.76 -4.01 -2.74
N THR A 134 -11.33 -4.84 -3.60
CA THR A 134 -11.24 -6.30 -3.53
C THR A 134 -10.59 -6.82 -4.81
N THR A 135 -9.57 -7.67 -4.68
CA THR A 135 -8.88 -8.33 -5.79
C THR A 135 -8.84 -9.82 -5.52
N ILE A 136 -9.35 -10.61 -6.46
CA ILE A 136 -9.47 -12.07 -6.34
C ILE A 136 -8.90 -12.68 -7.61
N ASP A 137 -7.86 -13.50 -7.49
CA ASP A 137 -7.19 -14.10 -8.65
C ASP A 137 -7.98 -15.30 -9.21
N GLY A 138 -8.81 -15.94 -8.38
CA GLY A 138 -9.65 -17.09 -8.76
C GLY A 138 -11.11 -16.73 -9.06
N ASP A 139 -11.98 -17.73 -8.99
CA ASP A 139 -13.42 -17.53 -9.16
C ASP A 139 -14.05 -16.83 -7.95
N ILE A 140 -15.04 -15.98 -8.21
CA ILE A 140 -16.00 -15.50 -7.22
C ILE A 140 -17.33 -16.21 -7.49
N GLU A 141 -17.75 -17.07 -6.57
CA GLU A 141 -19.06 -17.71 -6.60
C GLU A 141 -19.90 -17.24 -5.41
N VAL A 142 -21.04 -16.61 -5.70
CA VAL A 142 -21.94 -16.02 -4.71
C VAL A 142 -23.35 -16.55 -4.91
N GLY A 143 -23.81 -17.47 -4.06
CA GLY A 143 -25.18 -18.00 -4.10
C GLY A 143 -26.30 -16.99 -3.76
N GLY A 144 -25.96 -15.73 -3.46
CA GLY A 144 -26.88 -14.66 -3.03
C GLY A 144 -26.71 -13.37 -3.82
N THR A 145 -26.91 -12.21 -3.18
CA THR A 145 -26.63 -10.91 -3.79
C THR A 145 -25.16 -10.53 -3.64
N TYR A 146 -24.50 -10.14 -4.70
CA TYR A 146 -23.20 -9.47 -4.68
C TYR A 146 -23.42 -7.96 -4.71
N THR A 147 -22.89 -7.22 -3.73
CA THR A 147 -23.13 -5.76 -3.62
C THR A 147 -21.81 -4.98 -3.68
N ASN A 148 -21.64 -4.17 -4.72
CA ASN A 148 -20.52 -3.26 -4.88
C ASN A 148 -21.01 -1.81 -4.84
N ASN A 149 -20.96 -1.14 -3.69
CA ASN A 149 -21.48 0.21 -3.54
C ASN A 149 -20.39 1.29 -3.58
N SER A 150 -20.81 2.52 -3.90
CA SER A 150 -20.15 3.77 -3.49
C SER A 150 -18.74 4.03 -4.05
N GLY A 151 -18.42 3.54 -5.25
CA GLY A 151 -17.12 3.76 -5.90
C GLY A 151 -16.04 2.76 -5.51
N SER A 152 -16.42 1.65 -4.87
CA SER A 152 -15.54 0.52 -4.60
C SER A 152 -15.20 -0.26 -5.87
N THR A 153 -14.02 -0.89 -5.90
CA THR A 153 -13.56 -1.68 -7.05
C THR A 153 -13.46 -3.16 -6.67
N THR A 154 -14.06 -4.02 -7.48
CA THR A 154 -13.84 -5.47 -7.44
C THR A 154 -13.08 -5.87 -8.69
N THR A 155 -11.97 -6.58 -8.54
CA THR A 155 -11.24 -7.16 -9.66
C THR A 155 -11.16 -8.66 -9.50
N VAL A 156 -11.61 -9.39 -10.53
CA VAL A 156 -11.40 -10.82 -10.69
C VAL A 156 -10.30 -10.99 -11.73
N SER A 157 -9.13 -11.46 -11.32
CA SER A 157 -7.95 -11.65 -12.19
C SER A 157 -8.07 -12.94 -13.02
N ASP A 158 -7.12 -13.15 -13.94
CA ASP A 158 -6.90 -14.39 -14.70
C ASP A 158 -8.04 -14.85 -15.62
N THR A 159 -8.47 -16.12 -15.51
CA THR A 159 -9.66 -16.69 -16.20
C THR A 159 -10.85 -16.80 -15.23
N GLY A 160 -10.77 -16.11 -14.09
CA GLY A 160 -11.77 -16.20 -13.04
C GLY A 160 -13.14 -15.73 -13.52
N THR A 161 -14.17 -16.39 -13.03
CA THR A 161 -15.56 -16.05 -13.28
C THR A 161 -16.17 -15.41 -12.04
N LEU A 162 -17.08 -14.47 -12.26
CA LEU A 162 -17.88 -13.91 -11.19
C LEU A 162 -19.34 -14.35 -11.42
N GLN A 163 -19.81 -15.26 -10.58
CA GLN A 163 -21.18 -15.77 -10.59
C GLN A 163 -21.89 -15.27 -9.33
N SER A 164 -23.05 -14.65 -9.51
CA SER A 164 -23.90 -14.21 -8.40
C SER A 164 -25.37 -14.45 -8.71
N GLY A 165 -26.17 -14.78 -7.69
CA GLY A 165 -27.63 -14.87 -7.83
C GLY A 165 -28.30 -13.51 -8.10
N THR A 166 -27.74 -12.42 -7.57
CA THR A 166 -28.18 -11.05 -7.90
C THR A 166 -26.99 -10.09 -7.88
N PHE A 167 -26.97 -9.10 -8.76
CA PHE A 167 -25.97 -8.02 -8.76
C PHE A 167 -26.58 -6.70 -8.32
N ASN A 168 -25.90 -5.99 -7.42
CA ASN A 168 -26.21 -4.61 -7.08
C ASN A 168 -24.93 -3.77 -7.08
N ASP A 169 -24.76 -2.93 -8.09
CA ASP A 169 -23.52 -2.22 -8.37
C ASP A 169 -23.55 -0.74 -8.00
N ASN A 170 -24.48 -0.25 -7.15
CA ASN A 170 -24.74 1.16 -6.77
C ASN A 170 -23.54 2.16 -6.86
N GLY A 171 -23.09 2.47 -8.08
CA GLY A 171 -21.93 3.31 -8.37
C GLY A 171 -20.53 2.69 -8.15
N GLY A 172 -20.36 1.38 -7.96
CA GLY A 172 -19.08 0.68 -7.90
C GLY A 172 -18.57 0.17 -9.26
N THR A 173 -17.33 -0.31 -9.32
CA THR A 173 -16.68 -0.85 -10.54
C THR A 173 -16.33 -2.33 -10.35
N ILE A 174 -16.67 -3.18 -11.32
CA ILE A 174 -16.30 -4.60 -11.35
C ILE A 174 -15.49 -4.88 -12.62
N ASN A 175 -14.27 -5.39 -12.45
CA ASN A 175 -13.37 -5.79 -13.52
C ASN A 175 -13.23 -7.32 -13.49
N ILE A 176 -13.38 -8.00 -14.62
CA ILE A 176 -13.19 -9.45 -14.74
C ILE A 176 -12.25 -9.70 -15.91
N ALA A 177 -11.01 -10.09 -15.61
CA ALA A 177 -10.08 -10.55 -16.62
C ALA A 177 -10.52 -11.94 -17.09
N GLY A 178 -10.62 -12.18 -18.39
CA GLY A 178 -10.71 -13.53 -18.98
C GLY A 178 -11.98 -14.36 -18.77
N GLY A 179 -12.91 -13.99 -17.89
CA GLY A 179 -14.17 -14.71 -17.61
C GLY A 179 -15.44 -14.00 -18.07
N SER A 180 -16.57 -14.72 -18.07
CA SER A 180 -17.90 -14.11 -18.24
C SER A 180 -18.52 -13.81 -16.87
N ALA A 181 -19.03 -12.60 -16.66
CA ALA A 181 -20.02 -12.36 -15.61
C ALA A 181 -21.36 -12.95 -16.10
N SER A 182 -21.89 -13.96 -15.43
CA SER A 182 -23.21 -14.49 -15.74
C SER A 182 -24.19 -14.13 -14.64
N ASP A 183 -25.07 -13.16 -14.93
CA ASP A 183 -26.35 -13.03 -14.24
C ASP A 183 -27.29 -14.11 -14.79
N CYS A 184 -27.68 -15.07 -13.96
CA CYS A 184 -28.55 -16.18 -14.36
C CYS A 184 -30.05 -15.91 -14.17
N GLU A 185 -30.48 -14.71 -13.75
CA GLU A 185 -31.93 -14.43 -13.58
C GLU A 185 -32.46 -13.15 -14.23
N THR A 186 -31.65 -12.14 -14.58
CA THR A 186 -32.20 -10.89 -15.16
C THR A 186 -31.67 -10.44 -16.52
N GLY A 187 -30.91 -11.27 -17.22
CA GLY A 187 -30.73 -11.09 -18.67
C GLY A 187 -29.83 -9.92 -19.08
N CYS A 188 -28.75 -9.68 -18.34
CA CYS A 188 -27.57 -9.01 -18.90
C CYS A 188 -26.44 -10.02 -19.08
N CYS A 189 -26.46 -10.69 -20.24
CA CYS A 189 -25.35 -11.49 -20.74
C CYS A 189 -24.64 -10.71 -21.85
N GLY A 190 -23.47 -10.17 -21.52
CA GLY A 190 -22.51 -9.62 -22.48
C GLY A 190 -22.69 -8.15 -22.86
N SER A 191 -21.53 -7.49 -23.02
CA SER A 191 -21.30 -6.19 -23.68
C SER A 191 -21.67 -4.90 -22.94
N THR A 192 -21.17 -4.76 -21.71
CA THR A 192 -20.45 -3.54 -21.31
C THR A 192 -19.22 -3.93 -20.48
N CYS A 193 -18.24 -4.60 -21.10
CA CYS A 193 -16.87 -4.60 -20.58
C CYS A 193 -16.38 -3.15 -20.65
N SER A 194 -16.33 -2.46 -19.51
CA SER A 194 -15.36 -1.39 -19.38
C SER A 194 -13.99 -2.03 -19.54
N THR A 195 -13.16 -1.43 -20.37
CA THR A 195 -11.78 -1.84 -20.63
C THR A 195 -11.07 -2.15 -19.31
N LEU A 196 -10.39 -3.29 -19.24
CA LEU A 196 -9.66 -3.66 -18.04
C LEU A 196 -8.57 -2.61 -17.79
N PRO A 197 -8.53 -2.00 -16.60
CA PRO A 197 -7.50 -1.05 -16.26
C PRO A 197 -6.15 -1.77 -16.16
N VAL A 198 -5.09 -1.13 -16.64
CA VAL A 198 -3.73 -1.59 -16.40
C VAL A 198 -3.45 -1.52 -14.89
N ILE A 199 -3.09 -2.66 -14.28
CA ILE A 199 -2.83 -2.72 -12.84
C ILE A 199 -1.37 -2.35 -12.59
N LEU A 200 -1.15 -1.17 -12.00
CA LEU A 200 0.17 -0.71 -11.58
C LEU A 200 0.62 -1.42 -10.30
N VAL A 201 1.75 -2.12 -10.37
CA VAL A 201 2.40 -2.80 -9.24
C VAL A 201 3.39 -1.87 -8.53
N ASP A 202 4.12 -1.08 -9.31
CA ASP A 202 5.05 -0.07 -8.82
C ASP A 202 4.87 1.17 -9.70
N TYR A 203 4.89 2.35 -9.09
CA TYR A 203 4.70 3.61 -9.78
C TYR A 203 5.31 4.74 -8.97
N CYS A 204 6.48 5.19 -9.41
CA CYS A 204 7.25 6.20 -8.71
C CYS A 204 7.95 7.17 -9.65
N VAL A 205 8.30 8.32 -9.09
CA VAL A 205 9.13 9.33 -9.75
C VAL A 205 10.23 9.74 -8.78
N LYS A 206 11.46 9.81 -9.27
CA LYS A 206 12.62 10.22 -8.48
C LYS A 206 13.50 11.15 -9.29
N GLU A 207 14.15 12.10 -8.63
CA GLU A 207 15.23 12.84 -9.25
C GLU A 207 16.44 11.91 -9.42
N ASN A 208 17.04 11.93 -10.61
CA ASN A 208 18.25 11.17 -10.94
C ASN A 208 19.16 12.03 -11.83
N ASN A 209 20.32 12.41 -11.30
CA ASN A 209 21.31 13.25 -12.01
C ASN A 209 20.73 14.56 -12.58
N GLY A 210 19.84 15.23 -11.82
CA GLY A 210 19.18 16.47 -12.24
C GLY A 210 18.04 16.28 -13.25
N ASN A 211 17.68 15.05 -13.60
CA ASN A 211 16.53 14.71 -14.43
C ASN A 211 15.44 14.07 -13.56
N ALA A 212 14.19 14.05 -14.02
CA ALA A 212 13.16 13.25 -13.38
C ALA A 212 13.08 11.88 -14.06
N ARG A 213 13.26 10.80 -13.29
CA ARG A 213 13.07 9.43 -13.75
C ARG A 213 11.75 8.90 -13.21
N LEU A 214 10.83 8.60 -14.11
CA LEU A 214 9.60 7.90 -13.83
C LEU A 214 9.83 6.41 -14.07
N SER A 215 9.35 5.59 -13.16
CA SER A 215 9.40 4.14 -13.31
C SER A 215 8.07 3.56 -12.86
N TRP A 216 7.54 2.66 -13.67
CA TRP A 216 6.32 1.96 -13.35
C TRP A 216 6.38 0.51 -13.83
N SER A 217 5.58 -0.35 -13.22
CA SER A 217 5.41 -1.72 -13.69
C SER A 217 3.94 -2.10 -13.70
N THR A 218 3.56 -2.87 -14.70
CA THR A 218 2.22 -3.41 -14.90
C THR A 218 2.25 -4.90 -14.57
N SER A 219 1.29 -5.40 -13.77
CA SER A 219 1.12 -6.86 -13.64
C SER A 219 0.37 -7.45 -14.83
N THR A 220 -0.50 -6.63 -15.44
CA THR A 220 -1.33 -6.98 -16.58
C THR A 220 -1.52 -5.77 -17.46
N GLU A 221 -1.54 -5.99 -18.78
CA GLU A 221 -1.93 -5.04 -19.81
C GLU A 221 -2.98 -5.67 -20.71
N TRP A 222 -3.95 -4.87 -21.13
CA TRP A 222 -5.00 -5.29 -22.05
C TRP A 222 -5.10 -4.29 -23.19
N GLU A 223 -4.90 -4.76 -24.42
CA GLU A 223 -4.99 -3.95 -25.66
C GLU A 223 -4.19 -2.63 -25.61
N ASN A 224 -3.17 -2.57 -24.76
CA ASN A 224 -2.37 -1.38 -24.50
C ASN A 224 -1.43 -1.10 -25.67
N ASP A 225 -1.74 -0.06 -26.44
CA ASP A 225 -0.89 0.39 -27.54
C ASP A 225 0.35 1.12 -26.99
N TYR A 226 0.13 2.10 -26.11
CA TYR A 226 1.21 2.87 -25.50
C TYR A 226 0.78 3.62 -24.24
N PHE A 227 1.78 4.02 -23.46
CA PHE A 227 1.64 4.99 -22.38
C PHE A 227 2.04 6.39 -22.84
N GLU A 228 1.22 7.39 -22.56
CA GLU A 228 1.62 8.80 -22.60
C GLU A 228 2.16 9.22 -21.22
N VAL A 229 3.32 9.86 -21.21
CA VAL A 229 3.84 10.51 -20.02
C VAL A 229 3.47 11.98 -20.08
N LEU A 230 2.75 12.44 -19.06
CA LEU A 230 2.31 13.81 -18.92
C LEU A 230 3.09 14.51 -17.81
N LYS A 231 3.33 15.80 -18.02
CA LYS A 231 3.97 16.70 -17.06
C LYS A 231 3.16 17.98 -16.93
N MET A 232 3.09 18.48 -15.71
CA MET A 232 2.59 19.81 -15.38
C MET A 232 3.58 20.47 -14.43
N ASN A 233 4.19 21.58 -14.86
CA ASN A 233 5.02 22.35 -13.96
C ASN A 233 4.18 23.02 -12.86
N SER A 234 4.77 23.32 -11.72
CA SER A 234 4.06 23.95 -10.59
C SER A 234 3.45 25.32 -10.88
N ASP A 235 3.94 26.03 -11.91
CA ASP A 235 3.42 27.31 -12.39
C ASP A 235 2.42 27.18 -13.55
N GLU A 236 2.15 25.95 -14.01
CA GLU A 236 1.21 25.64 -15.07
C GLU A 236 -0.13 25.12 -14.52
N SER A 237 -1.20 25.29 -15.28
CA SER A 237 -2.56 24.88 -14.89
C SER A 237 -3.05 23.60 -15.59
N ALA A 238 -2.24 23.01 -16.47
CA ALA A 238 -2.64 21.85 -17.26
C ALA A 238 -1.47 20.93 -17.59
N PHE A 239 -1.75 19.63 -17.62
CA PHE A 239 -0.81 18.60 -18.07
C PHE A 239 -0.56 18.67 -19.58
N LYS A 240 0.70 18.42 -19.97
CA LYS A 240 1.14 18.30 -21.36
C LYS A 240 1.81 16.94 -21.57
N VAL A 241 1.59 16.33 -22.73
CA VAL A 241 2.31 15.11 -23.11
C VAL A 241 3.77 15.45 -23.39
N ILE A 242 4.69 14.79 -22.70
CA ILE A 242 6.15 14.96 -22.86
C ILE A 242 6.83 13.74 -23.47
N GLY A 243 6.13 12.62 -23.58
CA GLY A 243 6.67 11.42 -24.21
C GLY A 243 5.67 10.29 -24.32
N ARG A 244 6.06 9.25 -25.06
CA ARG A 244 5.31 8.01 -25.20
C ARG A 244 6.24 6.81 -25.01
N VAL A 245 5.71 5.76 -24.39
CA VAL A 245 6.40 4.48 -24.21
C VAL A 245 5.48 3.39 -24.77
N ALA A 246 5.98 2.59 -25.72
CA ALA A 246 5.18 1.53 -26.31
C ALA A 246 4.76 0.50 -25.25
N GLY A 247 3.49 0.10 -25.27
CA GLY A 247 2.97 -0.99 -24.46
C GLY A 247 3.33 -2.36 -25.02
N GLN A 248 2.91 -3.42 -24.35
CA GLN A 248 3.06 -4.80 -24.83
C GLN A 248 1.76 -5.36 -25.44
N GLY A 249 0.74 -4.54 -25.68
CA GLY A 249 -0.58 -4.98 -26.12
C GLY A 249 -1.34 -5.66 -24.98
N SER A 250 -1.65 -6.95 -25.15
CA SER A 250 -2.29 -7.76 -24.10
C SER A 250 -1.27 -8.74 -23.50
N THR A 251 -0.91 -8.54 -22.22
CA THR A 251 0.03 -9.40 -21.50
C THR A 251 -0.37 -9.55 -20.03
N ASN A 252 -0.14 -10.73 -19.45
CA ASN A 252 -0.27 -11.00 -18.02
C ASN A 252 1.11 -11.16 -17.34
N GLU A 253 2.18 -10.80 -18.05
CA GLU A 253 3.54 -10.81 -17.49
C GLU A 253 3.87 -9.44 -16.89
N LEU A 254 4.56 -9.47 -15.74
CA LEU A 254 5.08 -8.26 -15.11
C LEU A 254 5.98 -7.52 -16.10
N THR A 255 5.56 -6.32 -16.51
CA THR A 255 6.32 -5.51 -17.46
C THR A 255 6.74 -4.20 -16.80
N SER A 256 8.03 -3.89 -16.89
CA SER A 256 8.60 -2.68 -16.31
C SER A 256 8.92 -1.64 -17.37
N TYR A 257 8.60 -0.40 -17.05
CA TYR A 257 8.74 0.75 -17.92
C TYR A 257 9.50 1.88 -17.23
N GLU A 258 10.15 2.68 -18.07
CA GLU A 258 10.88 3.85 -17.62
C GLU A 258 10.74 5.00 -18.61
N PHE A 259 10.65 6.21 -18.07
CA PHE A 259 10.76 7.43 -18.84
C PHE A 259 11.61 8.45 -18.08
N THR A 260 12.53 9.11 -18.79
CA THR A 260 13.36 10.18 -18.22
C THR A 260 12.98 11.53 -18.83
N ASP A 261 12.57 12.46 -17.98
CA ASP A 261 12.41 13.87 -18.35
C ASP A 261 13.70 14.65 -18.11
N HIS A 262 14.37 15.00 -19.22
CA HIS A 262 15.58 15.82 -19.22
C HIS A 262 15.32 17.33 -19.03
N SER A 263 14.07 17.76 -19.00
CA SER A 263 13.65 19.14 -18.80
C SER A 263 13.23 19.45 -17.35
N PHE A 264 13.49 18.54 -16.41
CA PHE A 264 13.15 18.73 -15.00
C PHE A 264 13.99 19.86 -14.38
N ASN A 265 13.33 20.97 -14.05
CA ASN A 265 14.02 22.18 -13.58
C ASN A 265 13.31 22.93 -12.44
N GLN A 266 12.14 22.47 -12.01
CA GLN A 266 11.36 23.00 -10.89
C GLN A 266 10.40 21.92 -10.36
N ASP A 267 9.60 22.22 -9.34
CA ASP A 267 8.55 21.30 -8.88
C ASP A 267 7.58 20.96 -10.01
N CYS A 268 7.32 19.67 -10.18
CA CYS A 268 6.50 19.15 -11.27
C CYS A 268 5.55 18.08 -10.77
N TYR A 269 4.42 17.96 -11.44
CA TYR A 269 3.54 16.81 -11.37
C TYR A 269 3.73 15.97 -12.61
N TYR A 270 3.76 14.66 -12.43
CA TYR A 270 3.85 13.68 -13.50
C TYR A 270 2.64 12.77 -13.46
N GLN A 271 2.17 12.35 -14.62
CA GLN A 271 1.06 11.42 -14.73
C GLN A 271 1.31 10.49 -15.89
N VAL A 272 0.97 9.21 -15.73
CA VAL A 272 0.96 8.25 -16.83
C VAL A 272 -0.48 8.05 -17.29
N LYS A 273 -0.66 7.98 -18.60
CA LYS A 273 -1.93 7.67 -19.26
C LYS A 273 -1.73 6.46 -20.15
N GLN A 274 -2.44 5.38 -19.91
CA GLN A 274 -2.51 4.26 -20.84
C GLN A 274 -3.41 4.62 -22.02
N VAL A 275 -3.06 4.21 -23.23
CA VAL A 275 -3.89 4.33 -24.43
C VAL A 275 -3.99 2.99 -25.14
N ASP A 276 -5.22 2.57 -25.41
CA ASP A 276 -5.54 1.30 -26.07
C ASP A 276 -5.51 1.45 -27.60
N TYR A 277 -5.48 0.32 -28.32
CA TYR A 277 -5.52 0.31 -29.78
C TYR A 277 -6.76 0.97 -30.39
N ASP A 278 -7.87 1.01 -29.65
CA ASP A 278 -9.12 1.66 -30.07
C ASP A 278 -9.20 3.15 -29.67
N GLY A 279 -8.17 3.65 -28.98
CA GLY A 279 -8.04 5.03 -28.51
C GLY A 279 -8.72 5.31 -27.17
N GLN A 280 -9.31 4.32 -26.50
CA GLN A 280 -9.69 4.45 -25.08
C GLN A 280 -8.44 4.67 -24.22
N PHE A 281 -8.64 5.28 -23.04
CA PHE A 281 -7.53 5.60 -22.17
C PHE A 281 -7.90 5.58 -20.70
N GLU A 282 -6.89 5.29 -19.87
CA GLU A 282 -6.95 5.40 -18.42
C GLU A 282 -5.88 6.36 -17.92
N LEU A 283 -6.19 7.13 -16.89
CA LEU A 283 -5.26 8.04 -16.22
C LEU A 283 -4.92 7.53 -14.82
N PHE A 284 -3.63 7.34 -14.55
CA PHE A 284 -3.17 6.99 -13.22
C PHE A 284 -3.07 8.21 -12.31
N LYS A 285 -2.91 7.99 -11.00
CA LYS A 285 -2.77 9.10 -10.05
C LYS A 285 -1.55 9.98 -10.42
N PRO A 286 -1.62 11.30 -10.25
CA PRO A 286 -0.44 12.14 -10.42
C PRO A 286 0.61 11.84 -9.34
N LEU A 287 1.86 11.77 -9.74
CA LEU A 287 3.02 11.76 -8.86
C LEU A 287 3.58 13.18 -8.74
N VAL A 288 4.00 13.55 -7.54
CA VAL A 288 4.70 14.82 -7.31
C VAL A 288 6.19 14.57 -7.22
N LEU A 289 6.96 15.32 -8.01
CA LEU A 289 8.40 15.44 -7.81
C LEU A 289 8.70 16.88 -7.45
N ILE A 290 8.99 17.09 -6.17
CA ILE A 290 9.50 18.36 -5.68
C ILE A 290 10.96 18.41 -6.11
N LYS A 291 11.32 19.46 -6.84
CA LYS A 291 12.73 19.75 -7.05
C LYS A 291 13.27 20.12 -5.70
N THR A 292 13.89 19.15 -5.06
CA THR A 292 14.70 19.41 -3.90
C THR A 292 15.79 20.30 -4.44
N ASN A 293 15.79 21.59 -4.08
CA ASN A 293 16.88 22.46 -4.42
C ASN A 293 18.15 21.79 -3.91
N GLN A 294 18.84 21.14 -4.84
CA GLN A 294 20.16 20.60 -4.74
C GLN A 294 21.05 21.75 -4.24
N VAL A 295 21.24 21.82 -2.92
CA VAL A 295 22.40 22.43 -2.26
C VAL A 295 22.67 23.92 -2.61
N SER A 296 21.72 24.63 -3.20
CA SER A 296 21.85 26.05 -3.57
C SER A 296 21.62 26.99 -2.39
N ASP A 297 20.85 26.56 -1.39
CA ASP A 297 20.58 27.33 -0.17
C ASP A 297 21.39 26.82 1.03
N ILE A 298 22.58 26.23 0.78
CA ILE A 298 23.52 26.07 1.89
C ILE A 298 24.04 27.45 2.27
N GLU A 299 23.71 27.86 3.48
CA GLU A 299 24.37 28.99 4.13
C GLU A 299 25.13 28.51 5.36
N ILE A 300 26.36 28.98 5.49
CA ILE A 300 27.13 28.82 6.72
C ILE A 300 27.41 30.21 7.28
N TYR A 301 26.91 30.48 8.48
CA TYR A 301 27.04 31.77 9.13
C TYR A 301 27.25 31.62 10.64
N PRO A 302 27.75 32.66 11.34
CA PRO A 302 28.33 33.87 10.77
C PRO A 302 29.68 33.57 10.11
N ASN A 303 30.06 34.39 9.14
CA ASN A 303 31.38 34.35 8.52
C ASN A 303 31.89 35.78 8.30
N PRO A 304 32.89 36.26 9.06
CA PRO A 304 33.67 35.53 10.06
C PRO A 304 32.88 35.14 11.33
N THR A 305 33.33 34.10 12.04
CA THR A 305 32.79 33.67 13.35
C THR A 305 33.83 33.78 14.47
N TYR A 306 33.37 34.08 15.69
CA TYR A 306 34.17 34.03 16.93
C TYR A 306 33.81 32.83 17.81
N GLY A 307 32.91 31.97 17.35
CA GLY A 307 32.34 30.90 18.17
C GLY A 307 31.71 29.80 17.33
N ASN A 308 30.44 29.53 17.59
CA ASN A 308 29.67 28.52 16.87
C ASN A 308 29.38 28.96 15.44
N ILE A 309 29.24 27.96 14.59
CA ILE A 309 28.89 28.03 13.18
C ILE A 309 27.51 27.41 13.05
N TYR A 310 26.63 28.07 12.32
CA TYR A 310 25.29 27.62 11.98
C TYR A 310 25.23 27.23 10.52
N LEU A 311 24.49 26.16 10.23
CA LEU A 311 24.30 25.62 8.90
C LEU A 311 22.82 25.62 8.54
N VAL A 312 22.47 26.33 7.47
CA VAL A 312 21.17 26.19 6.82
C VAL A 312 21.34 25.19 5.68
N GLY A 313 20.52 24.14 5.70
CA GLY A 313 20.60 23.02 4.76
C GLY A 313 20.69 21.68 5.48
N SER A 314 20.15 20.64 4.85
CA SER A 314 20.08 19.27 5.40
C SER A 314 20.39 18.23 4.32
N GLY A 315 20.41 16.95 4.70
CA GLY A 315 20.59 15.85 3.76
C GLY A 315 22.04 15.54 3.38
N PHE A 316 23.02 15.93 4.19
CA PHE A 316 24.42 15.57 3.95
C PHE A 316 24.74 14.19 4.51
N SER A 317 25.42 13.36 3.73
CA SER A 317 25.93 12.06 4.18
C SER A 317 27.36 12.16 4.70
N THR A 318 28.15 13.12 4.18
CA THR A 318 29.57 13.30 4.56
C THR A 318 29.93 14.77 4.74
N VAL A 319 30.76 15.06 5.75
CA VAL A 319 31.35 16.38 5.98
C VAL A 319 32.87 16.26 6.03
N LYS A 320 33.58 17.13 5.31
CA LYS A 320 35.05 17.27 5.37
C LYS A 320 35.43 18.71 5.67
N ILE A 321 36.51 18.88 6.43
CA ILE A 321 37.04 20.20 6.79
C ILE A 321 38.50 20.25 6.34
N HIS A 322 38.85 21.27 5.55
CA HIS A 322 40.20 21.48 5.05
C HIS A 322 40.78 22.80 5.58
N ASP A 323 42.10 22.83 5.75
CA ASP A 323 42.84 24.10 5.87
C ASP A 323 43.06 24.76 4.49
N ILE A 324 43.65 25.95 4.46
CA ILE A 324 43.94 26.70 3.24
C ILE A 324 44.90 25.99 2.27
N SER A 325 45.65 24.99 2.74
CA SER A 325 46.54 24.17 1.90
C SER A 325 45.84 22.96 1.30
N GLY A 326 44.54 22.77 1.60
CA GLY A 326 43.75 21.62 1.15
C GLY A 326 43.91 20.37 2.03
N ARG A 327 44.74 20.42 3.07
CA ARG A 327 44.92 19.29 4.00
C ARG A 327 43.65 19.09 4.82
N ILE A 328 43.18 17.85 4.88
CA ILE A 328 42.01 17.44 5.68
C ILE A 328 42.36 17.56 7.16
N ILE A 329 41.60 18.39 7.87
CA ILE A 329 41.65 18.55 9.33
C ILE A 329 40.77 17.49 10.00
N SER A 330 39.58 17.27 9.45
CA SER A 330 38.57 16.35 9.98
C SER A 330 37.64 15.88 8.87
N GLN A 331 37.11 14.66 8.99
CA GLN A 331 36.06 14.14 8.12
C GLN A 331 35.15 13.17 8.89
N SER A 332 33.88 13.13 8.52
CA SER A 332 32.93 12.15 9.06
C SER A 332 31.83 11.80 8.05
N ASN A 333 31.41 10.54 8.07
CA ASN A 333 30.15 10.08 7.50
C ASN A 333 29.09 10.21 8.61
N LEU A 334 28.07 11.04 8.41
CA LEU A 334 27.13 11.39 9.47
C LEU A 334 26.25 10.19 9.83
N ALA A 335 26.28 9.77 11.09
CA ALA A 335 25.42 8.72 11.62
C ALA A 335 24.01 9.25 11.93
N ILE A 336 23.04 8.35 12.06
CA ILE A 336 21.66 8.69 12.45
C ILE A 336 21.68 9.46 13.78
N GLY A 337 21.20 10.70 13.77
CA GLY A 337 21.16 11.58 14.95
C GLY A 337 22.33 12.58 15.08
N GLU A 338 23.37 12.50 14.23
CA GLU A 338 24.44 13.50 14.17
C GLU A 338 24.18 14.50 13.03
N THR A 339 24.24 15.80 13.33
CA THR A 339 24.11 16.84 12.30
C THR A 339 25.48 17.34 11.83
N ALA A 340 25.54 17.79 10.57
CA ALA A 340 26.74 18.44 10.03
C ALA A 340 27.19 19.64 10.88
N GLU A 341 26.24 20.44 11.38
CA GLU A 341 26.51 21.60 12.23
C GLU A 341 27.24 21.20 13.52
N THR A 342 26.72 20.19 14.24
CA THR A 342 27.34 19.70 15.48
C THR A 342 28.74 19.15 15.22
N PHE A 343 28.93 18.41 14.12
CA PHE A 343 30.23 17.88 13.74
C PHE A 343 31.24 18.99 13.42
N ILE A 344 30.84 20.03 12.67
CA ILE A 344 31.68 21.17 12.30
C ILE A 344 32.14 21.92 13.55
N ASN A 345 31.21 22.24 14.46
CA ASN A 345 31.51 23.00 15.67
C ASN A 345 32.49 22.25 16.57
N ARG A 346 32.28 20.95 16.78
CA ARG A 346 33.20 20.09 17.53
C ARG A 346 34.58 20.00 16.89
N SER A 347 34.64 19.87 15.56
CA SER A 347 35.92 19.74 14.83
C SER A 347 36.75 21.03 14.82
N LEU A 348 36.09 22.19 14.90
CA LEU A 348 36.71 23.52 14.91
C LEU A 348 36.76 24.15 16.31
N GLU A 349 36.48 23.40 17.37
CA GLU A 349 36.59 23.90 18.74
C GLU A 349 38.04 24.26 19.06
N GLY A 350 38.26 25.46 19.61
CA GLY A 350 39.59 25.98 19.94
C GLY A 350 40.52 26.27 18.74
N LYS A 351 40.03 26.20 17.50
CA LYS A 351 40.81 26.51 16.29
C LYS A 351 40.48 27.92 15.76
N THR A 352 41.50 28.60 15.24
CA THR A 352 41.38 29.88 14.53
C THR A 352 42.07 29.77 13.16
N GLY A 353 41.62 30.57 12.20
CA GLY A 353 42.11 30.56 10.82
C GLY A 353 41.01 30.44 9.76
N GLN A 354 41.43 30.24 8.52
CA GLN A 354 40.53 30.01 7.39
C GLN A 354 40.38 28.51 7.10
N PHE A 355 39.14 28.09 6.90
CA PHE A 355 38.77 26.70 6.67
C PHE A 355 37.84 26.59 5.46
N PHE A 356 37.89 25.45 4.78
CA PHE A 356 36.91 25.07 3.76
C PHE A 356 36.11 23.88 4.28
N ILE A 357 34.80 24.05 4.37
CA ILE A 357 33.85 23.01 4.77
C ILE A 357 33.25 22.45 3.49
N VAL A 358 33.43 21.14 3.30
CA VAL A 358 32.94 20.40 2.15
C VAL A 358 31.82 19.49 2.64
N LEU A 359 30.62 19.72 2.11
CA LEU A 359 29.40 18.99 2.43
C LEU A 359 29.05 18.13 1.22
N ILE A 360 28.86 16.83 1.43
CA ILE A 360 28.65 15.86 0.37
C ILE A 360 27.34 15.10 0.64
N ASN A 361 26.55 14.91 -0.41
CA ASN A 361 25.47 13.93 -0.48
C ASN A 361 25.74 12.96 -1.64
N GLU A 362 24.92 11.91 -1.82
CA GLU A 362 25.15 10.78 -2.74
C GLU A 362 25.81 11.15 -4.08
N ASP A 363 25.35 12.23 -4.74
CA ASP A 363 25.89 12.67 -6.05
C ASP A 363 26.42 14.12 -6.09
N GLN A 364 26.48 14.84 -4.95
CA GLN A 364 26.79 16.27 -4.93
C GLN A 364 27.77 16.69 -3.83
N GLN A 365 28.59 17.70 -4.14
CA GLN A 365 29.53 18.31 -3.21
C GLN A 365 29.41 19.84 -3.24
N VAL A 366 29.29 20.48 -2.08
CA VAL A 366 29.38 21.94 -1.93
C VAL A 366 30.47 22.32 -0.95
N THR A 367 31.23 23.35 -1.32
CA THR A 367 32.34 23.87 -0.52
C THR A 367 32.02 25.29 -0.04
N LYS A 368 32.13 25.53 1.26
CA LYS A 368 31.95 26.85 1.89
C LYS A 368 33.22 27.25 2.63
N ARG A 369 33.69 28.47 2.41
CA ARG A 369 34.84 29.04 3.14
C ARG A 369 34.35 29.67 4.43
N ILE A 370 35.02 29.40 5.55
CA ILE A 370 34.79 30.02 6.86
C ILE A 370 36.08 30.65 7.38
N GLU A 371 35.97 31.84 7.96
CA GLU A 371 37.01 32.46 8.77
C GLU A 371 36.61 32.40 10.24
N LYS A 372 37.40 31.70 11.06
CA LYS A 372 37.22 31.63 12.52
C LYS A 372 38.29 32.44 13.21
N LYS A 373 37.88 33.43 14.01
CA LYS A 373 38.76 34.42 14.64
C LYS A 373 39.10 34.08 16.07
#